data_AF-A0A345ZN40-F1
#
_entry.id   AF-A0A345ZN40-F1
#
_cell.length_a   1.000
_cell.length_b   1.000
_cell.length_c   1.000
_cell.angle_alpha   90.00
_cell.angle_beta   90.00
_cell.angle_gamma   90.00
#
_symmetry.space_group_name_H-M   'P 1'
#
loop_
_entity.id
_entity.type
_entity.pdbx_description
1 polymer ?
#
loop_
_entity_poly.entity_id
_entity_poly.type
_entity_poly.pdbx_seq_one_letter_code
_entity_poly.pdbx_strand_id
1 'polypeptide(L)'
;MRHAPLLLAATIVAATALPAWADQFEYLSLPQAQVALRHIRAGDVVHHFCAPCGDERSERMTVRQLGIDRVWDARGSSKVYRDGDRHGYWELLLNDVGVDLAYVYVRDGARWRNLADMLGLHPTNVPAVLPKASIGTRWRCGDVDENPYLTVLNEARDPCPIDEATGEPLRRTGE
;
A
#
# COMPACT_ATOMS: atom_id res chain seq x y z
N MET A 1 -62.42 14.46 21.17
CA MET A 1 -61.09 15.01 20.82
C MET A 1 -60.18 13.84 20.49
N ARG A 2 -59.71 13.73 19.24
CA ARG A 2 -58.91 12.60 18.75
C ARG A 2 -57.43 12.98 18.84
N HIS A 3 -56.63 12.23 19.59
CA HIS A 3 -55.17 12.36 19.54
C HIS A 3 -54.63 11.28 18.60
N ALA A 4 -54.04 11.72 17.48
CA ALA A 4 -53.34 10.87 16.53
C ALA A 4 -51.93 10.58 17.07
N PRO A 5 -51.46 9.31 17.07
CA PRO A 5 -50.10 9.01 17.46
C PRO A 5 -49.15 9.31 16.29
N LEU A 6 -48.22 10.23 16.52
CA LEU A 6 -47.11 10.55 15.63
C LEU A 6 -46.10 9.39 15.70
N LEU A 7 -46.09 8.51 14.70
CA LEU A 7 -45.08 7.45 14.57
C LEU A 7 -43.78 8.06 14.04
N LEU A 8 -42.85 8.33 14.96
CA LEU A 8 -41.48 8.75 14.66
C LEU A 8 -40.69 7.51 14.18
N ALA A 9 -40.60 7.29 12.88
CA ALA A 9 -39.75 6.26 12.30
C ALA A 9 -38.28 6.73 12.35
N ALA A 10 -37.57 6.37 13.41
CA ALA A 10 -36.13 6.57 13.51
C ALA A 10 -35.40 5.54 12.62
N THR A 11 -35.13 5.91 11.37
CA THR A 11 -34.27 5.13 10.47
C THR A 11 -32.83 5.23 10.96
N ILE A 12 -32.41 4.28 11.80
CA ILE A 12 -31.01 4.09 12.18
C ILE A 12 -30.29 3.56 10.94
N VAL A 13 -29.68 4.46 10.17
CA VAL A 13 -28.68 4.08 9.15
C VAL A 13 -27.45 3.64 9.92
N ALA A 14 -27.38 2.34 10.23
CA ALA A 14 -26.16 1.71 10.69
C ALA A 14 -25.17 1.73 9.52
N ALA A 15 -24.40 2.82 9.42
CA ALA A 15 -23.24 2.88 8.56
C ALA A 15 -22.27 1.80 9.05
N THR A 16 -22.32 0.62 8.44
CA THR A 16 -21.33 -0.43 8.65
C THR A 16 -20.04 0.09 8.04
N ALA A 17 -19.25 0.79 8.85
CA ALA A 17 -17.85 1.00 8.57
C ALA A 17 -17.24 -0.40 8.43
N LEU A 18 -17.04 -0.85 7.20
CA LEU A 18 -16.24 -2.04 6.96
C LEU A 18 -14.88 -1.73 7.59
N PRO A 19 -14.37 -2.59 8.49
CA PRO A 19 -13.04 -2.40 9.04
C PRO A 19 -12.11 -2.25 7.84
N ALA A 20 -11.49 -1.07 7.71
CA ALA A 20 -10.43 -0.87 6.74
C ALA A 20 -9.33 -1.87 7.12
N TRP A 21 -9.25 -2.98 6.39
CA TRP A 21 -8.20 -3.99 6.52
C TRP A 21 -6.93 -3.46 5.89
N ALA A 22 -6.50 -2.29 6.35
CA ALA A 22 -5.58 -1.46 5.60
C ALA A 22 -4.18 -2.07 5.56
N ASP A 23 -3.77 -2.83 6.59
CA ASP A 23 -2.40 -3.33 6.68
C ASP A 23 -2.39 -4.82 7.09
N GLN A 24 -2.14 -5.70 6.13
CA GLN A 24 -2.04 -7.15 6.36
C GLN A 24 -0.60 -7.60 6.52
N PHE A 25 0.32 -7.10 5.68
CA PHE A 25 1.74 -7.47 5.68
C PHE A 25 2.67 -6.27 5.42
N GLU A 26 2.35 -5.12 6.00
CA GLU A 26 3.27 -3.98 6.06
C GLU A 26 4.42 -4.24 7.05
N TYR A 27 4.12 -4.82 8.21
CA TYR A 27 5.11 -5.07 9.28
C TYR A 27 5.60 -6.52 9.22
N LEU A 28 6.91 -6.67 8.97
CA LEU A 28 7.57 -7.94 8.71
C LEU A 28 8.60 -8.27 9.79
N SER A 29 8.89 -9.56 9.94
CA SER A 29 10.16 -9.98 10.54
C SER A 29 11.33 -9.70 9.58
N LEU A 30 12.56 -9.58 10.10
CA LEU A 30 13.75 -9.40 9.27
C LEU A 30 13.89 -10.49 8.18
N PRO A 31 13.71 -11.80 8.51
CA PRO A 31 13.82 -12.84 7.49
C PRO A 31 12.77 -12.68 6.39
N GLN A 32 11.53 -12.32 6.71
CA GLN A 32 10.48 -12.07 5.71
C GLN A 32 10.85 -10.89 4.80
N ALA A 33 11.30 -9.76 5.37
CA ALA A 33 11.73 -8.60 4.59
C ALA A 33 12.91 -8.93 3.65
N GLN A 34 13.89 -9.71 4.13
CA GLN A 34 15.00 -10.19 3.32
C GLN A 34 14.56 -11.17 2.22
N VAL A 35 13.53 -11.98 2.45
CA VAL A 35 12.97 -12.85 1.40
C VAL A 35 12.26 -12.02 0.34
N ALA A 36 11.46 -11.04 0.75
CA ALA A 36 10.74 -10.15 -0.15
C ALA A 36 11.71 -9.41 -1.10
N LEU A 37 12.83 -8.89 -0.57
CA LEU A 37 13.88 -8.25 -1.37
C LEU A 37 14.45 -9.13 -2.50
N ARG A 38 14.40 -10.47 -2.37
CA ARG A 38 14.91 -11.37 -3.41
C ARG A 38 13.96 -11.55 -4.59
N HIS A 39 12.71 -11.13 -4.45
CA HIS A 39 11.69 -11.24 -5.49
C HIS A 39 11.56 -9.98 -6.37
N ILE A 40 12.27 -8.91 -6.02
CA ILE A 40 12.21 -7.62 -6.75
C ILE A 40 13.64 -7.15 -7.02
N ARG A 41 13.85 -6.51 -8.15
CA ARG A 41 15.10 -5.85 -8.53
C ARG A 41 14.85 -4.41 -8.94
N ALA A 42 15.89 -3.58 -8.83
CA ALA A 42 15.87 -2.29 -9.51
C ALA A 42 15.69 -2.50 -11.03
N GLY A 43 14.83 -1.70 -11.64
CA GLY A 43 14.34 -1.82 -13.01
C GLY A 43 13.06 -2.64 -13.15
N ASP A 44 12.67 -3.45 -12.15
CA ASP A 44 11.42 -4.20 -12.21
C ASP A 44 10.21 -3.27 -12.19
N VAL A 45 9.14 -3.73 -12.83
CA VAL A 45 7.83 -3.13 -12.70
C VAL A 45 7.04 -3.95 -11.69
N VAL A 46 6.40 -3.27 -10.74
CA VAL A 46 5.46 -3.86 -9.80
C VAL A 46 4.08 -3.22 -9.95
N HIS A 47 3.06 -3.94 -9.51
CA HIS A 47 1.70 -3.44 -9.40
C HIS A 47 1.28 -3.37 -7.94
N HIS A 48 0.71 -2.25 -7.53
CA HIS A 48 0.02 -2.12 -6.25
C HIS A 48 -1.49 -2.22 -6.45
N PHE A 49 -2.16 -3.03 -5.66
CA PHE A 49 -3.59 -3.28 -5.81
C PHE A 49 -4.22 -3.76 -4.50
N CYS A 50 -5.04 -2.92 -3.91
CA CYS A 50 -5.82 -3.22 -2.70
C CYS A 50 -7.29 -3.52 -3.05
N ALA A 51 -7.58 -4.79 -3.36
CA ALA A 51 -8.95 -5.26 -3.53
C ALA A 51 -9.89 -4.93 -2.35
N PRO A 52 -9.51 -5.13 -1.07
CA PRO A 52 -10.39 -4.78 0.06
C PRO A 52 -10.57 -3.26 0.24
N CYS A 53 -9.70 -2.43 -0.34
CA CYS A 53 -9.87 -0.97 -0.38
C CYS A 53 -10.83 -0.51 -1.48
N GLY A 54 -11.26 -1.42 -2.37
CA GLY A 54 -12.13 -1.09 -3.51
C GLY A 54 -11.39 -0.68 -4.78
N ASP A 55 -10.07 -0.94 -4.88
CA ASP A 55 -9.33 -0.65 -6.10
C ASP A 55 -9.93 -1.42 -7.28
N GLU A 56 -10.30 -0.70 -8.34
CA GLU A 56 -10.73 -1.32 -9.60
C GLU A 56 -9.53 -1.68 -10.49
N ARG A 57 -8.46 -0.88 -10.40
CA ARG A 57 -7.25 -0.98 -11.21
C ARG A 57 -6.02 -0.81 -10.33
N SER A 58 -5.02 -1.62 -10.62
CA SER A 58 -3.70 -1.54 -10.01
C SER A 58 -2.91 -0.32 -10.48
N GLU A 59 -2.03 0.12 -9.61
CA GLU A 59 -1.09 1.19 -9.84
C GLU A 59 0.28 0.62 -10.21
N ARG A 60 0.85 1.08 -11.32
CA ARG A 60 2.10 0.54 -11.86
C ARG A 60 3.31 1.39 -11.43
N MET A 61 4.24 0.79 -10.71
CA MET A 61 5.48 1.42 -10.25
C MET A 61 6.70 0.75 -10.87
N THR A 62 7.65 1.54 -11.38
CA THR A 62 9.00 1.04 -11.70
C THR A 62 9.88 1.20 -10.47
N VAL A 63 10.52 0.12 -10.04
CA VAL A 63 11.39 0.08 -8.88
C VAL A 63 12.75 0.65 -9.28
N ARG A 64 13.19 1.73 -8.64
CA ARG A 64 14.53 2.32 -8.80
C ARG A 64 15.43 1.93 -7.65
N GLN A 65 14.86 1.94 -6.45
CA GLN A 65 15.57 1.65 -5.21
C GLN A 65 14.77 0.64 -4.38
N LEU A 66 15.51 -0.21 -3.71
CA LEU A 66 15.02 -1.27 -2.84
C LEU A 66 15.71 -1.13 -1.49
N GLY A 67 14.93 -1.20 -0.43
CA GLY A 67 15.44 -1.15 0.92
C GLY A 67 14.62 -1.99 1.88
N ILE A 68 15.15 -2.16 3.08
CA ILE A 68 14.39 -2.55 4.26
C ILE A 68 14.76 -1.56 5.35
N ASP A 69 13.78 -1.11 6.11
CA ASP A 69 14.02 -0.25 7.27
C ASP A 69 13.27 -0.80 8.49
N ARG A 70 13.66 -0.32 9.67
CA ARG A 70 12.90 -0.50 10.89
C ARG A 70 11.63 0.31 10.79
N VAL A 71 10.52 -0.27 11.25
CA VAL A 71 9.31 0.50 11.49
C VAL A 71 9.57 1.46 12.66
N TRP A 72 9.29 2.74 12.48
CA TRP A 72 9.45 3.78 13.49
C TRP A 72 8.10 4.19 14.09
N ASP A 73 8.09 4.58 15.37
CA ASP A 73 6.86 5.07 16.02
C ASP A 73 6.41 6.41 15.41
N ALA A 74 5.19 6.42 14.85
CA ALA A 74 4.57 7.56 14.18
C ALA A 74 4.38 8.80 15.07
N ARG A 75 4.53 8.69 16.40
CA ARG A 75 4.42 9.82 17.34
C ARG A 75 5.66 10.74 17.36
N GLY A 76 6.49 10.70 16.32
CA GLY A 76 7.67 11.57 16.20
C GLY A 76 8.78 11.26 17.21
N SER A 77 8.75 10.10 17.86
CA SER A 77 9.61 9.81 19.01
C SER A 77 11.04 9.39 18.64
N SER A 78 11.39 9.32 17.34
CA SER A 78 12.67 8.80 16.83
C SER A 78 13.05 7.44 17.44
N LYS A 79 12.04 6.62 17.78
CA LYS A 79 12.20 5.29 18.37
C LYS A 79 11.65 4.24 17.42
N VAL A 80 12.37 3.13 17.32
CA VAL A 80 11.91 1.93 16.61
C VAL A 80 10.63 1.45 17.28
N TYR A 81 9.58 1.26 16.48
CA TYR A 81 8.30 0.70 16.91
C TYR A 81 8.52 -0.70 17.50
N ARG A 82 7.82 -0.96 18.60
CA ARG A 82 7.81 -2.27 19.24
C ARG A 82 6.40 -2.61 19.71
N ASP A 83 6.01 -3.87 19.53
CA ASP A 83 4.76 -4.38 20.09
C ASP A 83 4.82 -4.52 21.63
N GLY A 84 3.74 -5.04 22.22
CA GLY A 84 3.66 -5.29 23.66
C GLY A 84 4.72 -6.27 24.19
N ASP A 85 5.25 -7.14 23.34
CA ASP A 85 6.29 -8.12 23.66
C ASP A 85 7.71 -7.60 23.37
N ARG A 86 7.83 -6.33 22.97
CA ARG A 86 9.07 -5.64 22.59
C ARG A 86 9.69 -6.14 21.28
N HIS A 87 8.94 -6.86 20.46
CA HIS A 87 9.38 -7.22 19.11
C HIS A 87 9.34 -5.99 18.20
N GLY A 88 10.43 -5.78 17.47
CA GLY A 88 10.50 -4.74 16.45
C GLY A 88 10.26 -5.33 15.07
N TYR A 89 9.71 -4.51 14.18
CA TYR A 89 9.34 -4.91 12.82
C TYR A 89 10.23 -4.23 11.79
N TRP A 90 10.13 -4.74 10.58
CA TRP A 90 10.76 -4.21 9.39
C TRP A 90 9.70 -3.99 8.32
N GLU A 91 9.97 -3.06 7.43
CA GLU A 91 9.16 -2.84 6.24
C GLU A 91 10.03 -3.02 4.99
N LEU A 92 9.39 -3.36 3.86
CA LEU A 92 10.02 -3.32 2.57
C LEU A 92 9.85 -1.92 1.98
N LEU A 93 10.94 -1.32 1.50
CA LEU A 93 10.92 -0.03 0.84
C LEU A 93 11.06 -0.19 -0.67
N LEU A 94 10.10 0.32 -1.42
CA LEU A 94 10.19 0.49 -2.88
C LEU A 94 10.24 1.99 -3.18
N ASN A 95 11.35 2.48 -3.74
CA ASN A 95 11.54 3.92 -3.97
C ASN A 95 11.32 4.76 -2.71
N ASP A 96 11.88 4.31 -1.58
CA ASP A 96 11.77 4.97 -0.25
C ASP A 96 10.36 5.00 0.35
N VAL A 97 9.42 4.26 -0.23
CA VAL A 97 8.06 4.09 0.26
C VAL A 97 7.91 2.70 0.87
N GLY A 98 7.46 2.68 2.13
CA GLY A 98 6.99 1.46 2.80
C GLY A 98 5.78 0.88 2.07
N VAL A 99 5.80 -0.43 1.81
CA VAL A 99 4.72 -1.12 1.11
C VAL A 99 4.16 -2.28 1.91
N ASP A 100 2.84 -2.47 1.84
CA ASP A 100 2.19 -3.69 2.29
C ASP A 100 2.33 -4.80 1.23
N LEU A 101 2.98 -5.90 1.60
CA LEU A 101 3.24 -7.03 0.71
C LEU A 101 1.95 -7.70 0.23
N ALA A 102 0.82 -7.53 0.94
CA ALA A 102 -0.49 -8.02 0.54
C ALA A 102 -1.02 -7.32 -0.71
N TYR A 103 -0.51 -6.14 -1.05
CA TYR A 103 -0.98 -5.36 -2.19
C TYR A 103 0.06 -5.23 -3.30
N VAL A 104 1.27 -5.72 -3.10
CA VAL A 104 2.32 -5.72 -4.12
C VAL A 104 2.26 -6.99 -4.97
N TYR A 105 2.24 -6.79 -6.29
CA TYR A 105 2.28 -7.85 -7.29
C TYR A 105 3.52 -7.72 -8.16
N VAL A 106 4.28 -8.81 -8.24
CA VAL A 106 5.54 -8.89 -8.98
C VAL A 106 5.37 -9.78 -10.21
N ARG A 107 6.22 -9.56 -11.22
CA ARG A 107 6.16 -10.36 -12.45
C ARG A 107 6.72 -11.75 -12.21
N ASP A 108 5.93 -12.78 -12.47
CA ASP A 108 6.33 -14.19 -12.45
C ASP A 108 5.88 -14.86 -13.75
N GLY A 109 6.82 -14.92 -14.71
CA GLY A 109 6.56 -15.37 -16.08
C GLY A 109 5.53 -14.49 -16.79
N ALA A 110 4.37 -15.08 -17.13
CA ALA A 110 3.26 -14.39 -17.80
C ALA A 110 2.26 -13.74 -16.83
N ARG A 111 2.41 -13.95 -15.51
CA ARG A 111 1.45 -13.55 -14.49
C ARG A 111 2.05 -12.50 -13.55
N TRP A 112 1.16 -11.79 -12.88
CA TRP A 112 1.48 -10.88 -11.79
C TRP A 112 1.07 -11.56 -10.49
N ARG A 113 2.02 -12.03 -9.69
CA ARG A 113 1.74 -12.77 -8.45
C ARG A 113 1.88 -11.88 -7.22
N ASN A 114 1.01 -12.10 -6.27
CA ASN A 114 1.01 -11.40 -4.99
C ASN A 114 2.28 -11.75 -4.19
N LEU A 115 3.00 -10.74 -3.70
CA LEU A 115 4.28 -10.92 -3.03
C LEU A 115 4.14 -11.62 -1.68
N ALA A 116 3.15 -11.26 -0.87
CA ALA A 116 2.88 -11.94 0.41
C ALA A 116 2.52 -13.43 0.20
N ASP A 117 1.72 -13.75 -0.82
CA ASP A 117 1.40 -15.14 -1.19
C ASP A 117 2.66 -15.93 -1.58
N MET A 118 3.58 -15.32 -2.34
CA MET A 118 4.86 -15.95 -2.71
C MET A 118 5.76 -16.25 -1.51
N LEU A 119 5.61 -15.50 -0.41
CA LEU A 119 6.30 -15.73 0.86
C LEU A 119 5.57 -16.72 1.78
N GLY A 120 4.38 -17.22 1.40
CA GLY A 120 3.56 -18.09 2.23
C GLY A 120 2.85 -17.37 3.38
N LEU A 121 2.63 -16.06 3.26
CA LEU A 121 1.98 -15.25 4.30
C LEU A 121 0.43 -15.29 4.23
N HIS A 122 -0.13 -15.78 3.13
CA HIS A 122 -1.58 -16.02 2.96
C HIS A 122 -2.47 -14.79 3.23
N PRO A 123 -2.34 -13.72 2.43
CA PRO A 123 -3.20 -12.54 2.59
C PRO A 123 -4.66 -12.87 2.28
N THR A 124 -5.55 -12.19 2.98
CA THR A 124 -7.00 -12.39 2.89
C THR A 124 -7.64 -11.35 1.98
N ASN A 125 -8.66 -11.77 1.23
CA ASN A 125 -9.47 -10.90 0.37
C ASN A 125 -8.68 -10.13 -0.71
N VAL A 126 -7.47 -10.60 -1.03
CA VAL A 126 -6.68 -10.18 -2.18
C VAL A 126 -6.42 -11.38 -3.08
N PRO A 127 -6.41 -11.21 -4.41
CA PRO A 127 -6.15 -12.33 -5.31
C PRO A 127 -4.66 -12.73 -5.28
N ALA A 128 -4.36 -14.03 -5.28
CA ALA A 128 -2.97 -14.51 -5.40
C ALA A 128 -2.31 -14.15 -6.75
N VAL A 129 -3.13 -13.90 -7.78
CA VAL A 129 -2.72 -13.45 -9.11
C VAL A 129 -3.57 -12.24 -9.51
N LEU A 130 -2.92 -11.14 -9.88
CA LEU A 130 -3.63 -9.92 -10.30
C LEU A 130 -4.48 -10.20 -11.54
N PRO A 131 -5.81 -9.95 -11.48
CA PRO A 131 -6.68 -10.15 -12.63
C PRO A 131 -6.25 -9.25 -13.80
N LYS A 132 -6.27 -9.77 -15.02
CA LYS A 132 -5.92 -8.98 -16.22
C LYS A 132 -6.79 -7.73 -16.36
N ALA A 133 -8.05 -7.82 -15.96
CA ALA A 133 -9.00 -6.71 -15.95
C ALA A 133 -8.67 -5.64 -14.88
N SER A 134 -7.83 -5.96 -13.90
CA SER A 134 -7.39 -5.03 -12.85
C SER A 134 -5.99 -4.48 -13.13
N ILE A 135 -5.34 -4.84 -14.24
CA ILE A 135 -4.07 -4.21 -14.64
C ILE A 135 -4.36 -2.76 -15.04
N GLY A 136 -3.74 -1.81 -14.33
CA GLY A 136 -3.71 -0.40 -14.68
C GLY A 136 -2.36 0.02 -15.25
N THR A 137 -2.22 1.31 -15.55
CA THR A 137 -1.14 1.81 -16.43
C THR A 137 -0.12 2.69 -15.73
N ARG A 138 -0.45 3.35 -14.61
CA ARG A 138 0.46 4.28 -13.93
C ARG A 138 0.14 4.41 -12.45
N TRP A 139 1.18 4.37 -11.62
CA TRP A 139 1.14 4.91 -10.27
C TRP A 139 0.77 6.38 -10.34
N ARG A 140 -0.35 6.75 -9.71
CA ARG A 140 -0.71 8.16 -9.61
C ARG A 140 0.05 8.70 -8.43
N CYS A 141 1.02 9.56 -8.71
CA CYS A 141 1.35 10.56 -7.73
C CYS A 141 0.08 11.40 -7.56
N GLY A 142 -0.65 11.15 -6.50
CA GLY A 142 -1.64 12.12 -6.03
C GLY A 142 -0.93 13.43 -5.69
N ASP A 143 -1.71 14.47 -5.42
CA ASP A 143 -1.17 15.60 -4.67
C ASP A 143 -0.51 15.07 -3.38
N VAL A 144 0.44 15.82 -2.80
CA VAL A 144 1.11 15.46 -1.54
C VAL A 144 0.11 15.03 -0.43
N ASP A 145 -1.13 15.50 -0.50
CA ASP A 145 -2.21 15.18 0.43
C ASP A 145 -2.98 13.87 0.11
N GLU A 146 -2.84 13.32 -1.10
CA GLU A 146 -3.54 12.11 -1.58
C GLU A 146 -2.64 10.87 -1.67
N ASN A 147 -1.32 11.03 -1.54
CA ASN A 147 -0.41 9.90 -1.48
C ASN A 147 -0.44 9.31 -0.05
N PRO A 148 -1.03 8.12 0.14
CA PRO A 148 -1.24 7.56 1.48
C PRO A 148 0.07 7.17 2.19
N TYR A 149 1.22 7.27 1.50
CA TYR A 149 2.53 6.89 2.02
C TYR A 149 3.44 8.06 2.42
N LEU A 150 2.94 9.30 2.44
CA LEU A 150 3.75 10.50 2.72
C LEU A 150 4.04 10.75 4.21
N THR A 151 3.52 9.94 5.13
CA THR A 151 3.51 10.28 6.57
C THR A 151 4.74 9.82 7.37
N VAL A 152 5.75 9.21 6.75
CA VAL A 152 6.94 8.74 7.48
C VAL A 152 8.12 9.69 7.24
N LEU A 153 8.25 10.68 8.13
CA LEU A 153 9.44 11.53 8.37
C LEU A 153 9.59 12.82 7.52
N ASN A 154 8.78 13.86 7.77
CA ASN A 154 9.05 15.33 7.59
C ASN A 154 9.87 15.86 6.37
N GLU A 155 10.13 15.03 5.36
CA GLU A 155 10.81 15.33 4.11
C GLU A 155 9.90 14.83 3.00
N ALA A 156 9.75 15.62 1.93
CA ALA A 156 9.02 15.22 0.75
C ALA A 156 9.77 14.08 0.05
N ARG A 157 9.47 12.84 0.43
CA ARG A 157 9.91 11.65 -0.30
C ARG A 157 9.04 11.56 -1.55
N ASP A 158 9.58 11.98 -2.69
CA ASP A 158 8.82 12.02 -3.94
C ASP A 158 8.77 10.62 -4.57
N PRO A 159 7.63 9.90 -4.49
CA PRO A 159 7.51 8.56 -5.06
C PRO A 159 7.43 8.60 -6.60
N CYS A 160 7.37 9.79 -7.21
CA CYS A 160 7.16 9.90 -8.63
C CYS A 160 8.36 9.43 -9.43
N PRO A 161 8.12 8.75 -10.58
CA PRO A 161 9.16 8.61 -11.58
C PRO A 161 9.61 10.01 -12.00
N ILE A 162 10.88 10.30 -11.77
CA ILE A 162 11.58 11.43 -12.37
C ILE A 162 11.78 11.12 -13.84
N ASP A 163 11.56 12.12 -14.68
CA ASP A 163 11.99 12.07 -16.07
C ASP A 163 13.52 11.99 -16.08
N GLU A 164 14.08 10.88 -16.58
CA GLU A 164 15.52 10.68 -16.59
C GLU A 164 16.28 11.73 -17.41
N ALA A 165 15.61 12.39 -18.37
CA ALA A 165 16.22 13.45 -19.17
C ALA A 165 16.26 14.80 -18.45
N THR A 166 15.33 15.05 -17.52
CA THR A 166 15.18 16.37 -16.88
C THR A 166 15.45 16.35 -15.37
N GLY A 167 15.45 15.18 -14.74
CA GLY A 167 15.55 15.03 -13.28
C GLY A 167 14.32 15.51 -12.52
N GLU A 168 13.29 15.98 -13.23
CA GLU A 168 12.06 16.52 -12.64
C GLU A 168 11.02 15.40 -12.46
N PRO A 169 10.15 15.48 -11.44
CA PRO A 169 9.01 14.59 -11.31
C PRO A 169 8.17 14.65 -12.59
N LEU A 170 7.74 13.50 -13.12
CA LEU A 170 6.80 13.45 -14.25
C LEU A 170 5.43 13.99 -13.81
N ARG A 171 5.30 15.32 -13.78
CA ARG A 171 4.04 16.01 -13.49
C ARG A 171 3.03 15.77 -14.60
N ARG A 172 1.75 15.88 -14.26
CA ARG A 172 0.63 15.82 -15.20
C ARG A 172 0.83 16.91 -16.26
N THR A 173 1.24 16.53 -17.47
CA THR A 173 1.12 17.42 -18.61
C THR A 173 -0.33 17.38 -19.09
N GLY A 174 -1.16 18.28 -18.58
CA GLY A 174 -2.52 18.49 -19.07
C GLY A 174 -3.55 18.72 -17.97
N GLU A 175 -3.69 19.98 -17.59
CA GLU A 175 -4.99 20.64 -17.36
C GLU A 175 -5.01 21.92 -18.18
#